data_AF-A0AAY5KTP3-F1
#
_entry.id   AF-A0AAY5KTP3-F1
#
_cell.length_a   1.000
_cell.length_b   1.000
_cell.length_c   1.000
_cell.angle_alpha   90.00
_cell.angle_beta   90.00
_cell.angle_gamma   90.00
#
_symmetry.space_group_name_H-M   'P 1'
#
loop_
_entity.id
_entity.type
_entity.pdbx_description
1 polymer ?
#
loop_
_entity_poly.entity_id
_entity_poly.type
_entity_poly.pdbx_seq_one_letter_code
_entity_poly.pdbx_strand_id
1 'polypeptide(L)'
;MNRSIATLLFLSLGILFVCEGGNPCCSQPCQNRGVCTAIDGNSYECDCTRTGFYGHNCTQPEFFTWIKMSLKPTPNTVHYLLTHYKGLWNIINSISFLRGQYHEISYVTHLHV
;
A
#
# COMPACT_ATOMS: atom_id res chain seq x y z
N MET A 1 31.18 -7.35 -18.20
CA MET A 1 29.93 -6.62 -18.54
C MET A 1 30.26 -5.13 -18.52
N ASN A 2 30.50 -4.55 -19.69
CA ASN A 2 31.12 -3.22 -19.79
C ASN A 2 30.20 -2.16 -19.19
N ARG A 3 30.77 -1.25 -18.39
CA ARG A 3 30.04 -0.14 -17.75
C ARG A 3 29.21 0.65 -18.76
N SER A 4 29.70 0.77 -20.00
CA SER A 4 29.01 1.40 -21.12
C SER A 4 27.78 0.62 -21.63
N ILE A 5 27.80 -0.72 -21.56
CA ILE A 5 26.66 -1.58 -21.92
C ILE A 5 25.57 -1.47 -20.84
N ALA A 6 25.97 -1.42 -19.56
CA ALA A 6 25.05 -1.22 -18.45
C ALA A 6 24.34 0.15 -18.55
N THR A 7 25.07 1.24 -18.84
CA THR A 7 24.47 2.57 -19.00
C THR A 7 23.51 2.67 -20.19
N LEU A 8 23.83 2.01 -21.31
CA LEU A 8 22.95 1.96 -22.48
C LEU A 8 21.68 1.15 -22.20
N LEU A 9 21.78 0.06 -21.43
CA LEU A 9 20.62 -0.71 -20.98
C LEU A 9 19.73 0.11 -20.04
N PHE A 10 20.31 0.84 -19.07
CA PHE A 10 19.54 1.73 -18.17
C PHE A 10 18.86 2.89 -18.92
N LEU A 11 19.53 3.48 -19.92
CA LEU A 11 18.94 4.51 -20.78
C LEU A 11 17.81 3.92 -21.65
N SER A 12 18.00 2.72 -22.21
CA SER A 12 16.97 2.07 -23.03
C SER A 12 15.75 1.59 -22.22
N LEU A 13 15.93 1.15 -20.96
CA LEU A 13 14.83 0.79 -20.06
C LEU A 13 14.12 2.02 -19.47
N GLY A 14 14.85 3.13 -19.26
CA GLY A 14 14.27 4.38 -18.76
C GLY A 14 13.29 5.06 -19.72
N ILE A 15 13.34 4.72 -21.01
CA ILE A 15 12.47 5.27 -22.06
C ILE A 15 11.06 4.65 -22.04
N LEU A 16 10.87 3.49 -21.40
CA LEU A 16 9.59 2.77 -21.38
C LEU A 16 8.57 3.27 -20.33
N PHE A 17 8.94 4.23 -19.47
CA PHE A 17 8.07 4.78 -18.42
C PHE A 17 7.71 6.25 -18.62
N VAL A 18 7.74 6.74 -19.87
CA VAL A 18 7.22 8.07 -20.18
C VAL A 18 5.71 7.95 -20.33
N CYS A 19 4.99 8.48 -19.35
CA CYS A 19 3.56 8.65 -19.46
C CYS A 19 3.29 9.79 -20.45
N GLU A 20 2.76 9.45 -21.63
CA GLU A 20 2.51 10.39 -22.73
C GLU A 20 1.56 11.51 -22.27
N GLY A 21 1.87 12.76 -22.64
CA GLY A 21 1.26 13.99 -22.12
C GLY A 21 -0.24 14.20 -22.39
N GLY A 22 -0.97 13.17 -22.81
CA GLY A 22 -2.43 13.15 -22.93
C GLY A 22 -3.12 12.22 -21.93
N ASN A 23 -2.40 11.41 -21.15
CA ASN A 23 -3.02 10.49 -20.19
C ASN A 23 -3.22 11.17 -18.82
N PRO A 24 -4.47 11.39 -18.36
CA PRO A 24 -4.73 11.99 -17.04
C PRO A 24 -4.25 11.13 -15.85
N CYS A 25 -4.01 9.84 -16.05
CA CYS A 25 -3.48 8.95 -15.02
C CYS A 25 -1.98 9.14 -14.74
N CYS A 26 -1.25 9.93 -15.55
CA CYS A 26 0.18 10.19 -15.34
C CYS A 26 0.48 10.86 -13.99
N SER A 27 -0.42 11.72 -13.53
CA SER A 27 -0.30 12.40 -12.23
C SER A 27 -0.66 11.50 -11.03
N GLN A 28 -0.99 10.23 -11.29
CA GLN A 28 -1.44 9.26 -10.27
C GLN A 28 -2.53 9.84 -9.35
N PRO A 29 -3.67 10.32 -9.90
CA PRO A 29 -4.68 11.02 -9.11
C PRO A 29 -5.40 10.10 -8.10
N CYS A 30 -5.59 8.82 -8.43
CA CYS A 30 -6.26 7.84 -7.58
C CYS A 30 -5.38 7.45 -6.37
N GLN A 31 -5.87 7.69 -5.16
CA GLN A 31 -5.18 7.38 -3.92
C GLN A 31 -5.59 6.00 -3.38
N ASN A 32 -4.93 5.57 -2.29
CA ASN A 32 -5.31 4.38 -1.52
C ASN A 32 -5.46 3.08 -2.34
N ARG A 33 -4.58 2.89 -3.32
CA ARG A 33 -4.57 1.73 -4.24
C ARG A 33 -5.79 1.66 -5.18
N GLY A 34 -6.46 2.79 -5.42
CA GLY A 34 -7.45 2.91 -6.49
C GLY A 34 -6.80 2.75 -7.88
N VAL A 35 -7.56 2.19 -8.83
CA VAL A 35 -7.09 1.95 -10.20
C VAL A 35 -7.54 3.10 -11.09
N CYS A 36 -6.59 3.78 -11.74
CA CYS A 36 -6.90 4.87 -12.66
C CYS A 36 -7.18 4.33 -14.07
N THR A 37 -8.32 4.71 -14.63
CA THR A 37 -8.69 4.43 -16.02
C THR A 37 -8.90 5.74 -16.75
N ALA A 38 -8.18 5.96 -17.85
CA ALA A 38 -8.43 7.08 -18.74
C ALA A 38 -9.67 6.78 -19.58
N ILE A 39 -10.58 7.75 -19.68
CA ILE A 39 -11.81 7.63 -20.47
C ILE A 39 -11.58 8.39 -21.78
N ASP A 40 -12.30 9.50 -22.02
CA ASP A 40 -12.20 10.27 -23.26
C ASP A 40 -11.50 11.62 -23.05
N GLY A 41 -10.69 12.02 -24.03
CA GLY A 41 -9.95 13.28 -24.05
C GLY A 41 -8.88 13.36 -22.96
N ASN A 42 -9.20 14.10 -21.87
CA ASN A 42 -8.34 14.37 -20.71
C ASN A 42 -9.00 13.96 -19.38
N SER A 43 -10.06 13.14 -19.42
CA SER A 43 -10.82 12.70 -18.24
C SER A 43 -10.37 11.33 -17.73
N TYR A 44 -10.45 11.14 -16.41
CA TYR A 44 -10.14 9.88 -15.75
C TYR A 44 -11.23 9.49 -14.78
N GLU A 45 -11.28 8.21 -14.48
CA GLU A 45 -12.08 7.63 -13.41
C GLU A 45 -11.22 6.71 -12.55
N CYS A 46 -11.49 6.73 -11.25
CA CYS A 46 -10.83 5.87 -10.28
C CYS A 46 -11.77 4.75 -9.85
N ASP A 47 -11.38 3.50 -10.10
CA ASP A 47 -12.02 2.35 -9.47
C ASP A 47 -11.51 2.23 -8.03
N CYS A 48 -12.38 2.61 -7.08
CA CYS A 48 -12.12 2.52 -5.65
C CYS A 48 -12.60 1.17 -5.03
N THR A 49 -13.02 0.20 -5.85
CA THR A 49 -13.56 -1.08 -5.38
C THR A 49 -12.55 -1.82 -4.50
N ARG A 50 -13.00 -2.31 -3.34
CA ARG A 50 -12.18 -3.01 -2.33
C ARG A 50 -11.03 -2.19 -1.74
N THR A 51 -10.97 -0.88 -1.96
CA THR A 51 -10.01 0.00 -1.27
C THR A 51 -10.50 0.40 0.13
N GLY A 52 -11.82 0.42 0.33
CA GLY A 52 -12.45 0.99 1.53
C GLY A 52 -12.53 2.52 1.51
N PHE A 53 -12.31 3.15 0.36
CA PHE A 53 -12.44 4.57 0.12
C PHE A 53 -13.41 4.83 -1.04
N TYR A 54 -13.94 6.04 -1.10
CA TYR A 54 -14.83 6.53 -2.15
C TYR A 54 -14.44 7.97 -2.57
N GLY A 55 -15.22 8.51 -3.51
CA GLY A 55 -15.01 9.81 -4.12
C GLY A 55 -14.14 9.74 -5.37
N HIS A 56 -14.02 10.87 -6.09
CA HIS A 56 -13.37 10.92 -7.40
C HIS A 56 -11.93 10.38 -7.40
N ASN A 57 -11.19 10.59 -6.31
CA ASN A 57 -9.78 10.20 -6.18
C ASN A 57 -9.55 9.11 -5.12
N CYS A 58 -10.60 8.42 -4.67
CA CYS A 58 -10.52 7.43 -3.58
C CYS A 58 -9.88 7.99 -2.28
N THR A 59 -10.20 9.23 -1.91
CA THR A 59 -9.63 9.91 -0.74
C THR A 59 -10.56 9.91 0.47
N GLN A 60 -11.86 9.70 0.28
CA GLN A 60 -12.83 9.72 1.37
C GLN A 60 -12.95 8.31 1.97
N PRO A 61 -12.63 8.10 3.26
CA PRO A 61 -12.72 6.78 3.86
C PRO A 61 -14.18 6.40 4.17
N GLU A 62 -14.51 5.13 3.95
CA GLU A 62 -15.71 4.52 4.51
C GLU A 62 -15.64 4.48 6.05
N PHE A 63 -16.78 4.34 6.73
CA PHE A 63 -16.85 4.33 8.19
C PHE A 63 -15.87 3.32 8.85
N PHE A 64 -15.87 2.07 8.39
CA PHE A 64 -14.98 1.05 8.94
C PHE A 64 -13.51 1.28 8.58
N THR A 65 -13.24 1.90 7.43
CA THR A 65 -11.88 2.27 7.03
C THR A 65 -11.35 3.38 7.92
N TRP A 66 -12.18 4.39 8.19
CA TRP A 66 -11.86 5.47 9.12
C TRP A 66 -11.55 4.92 10.52
N ILE A 67 -12.40 4.04 11.05
CA ILE A 67 -12.15 3.38 12.35
C ILE A 67 -10.79 2.66 12.35
N LYS A 68 -10.50 1.85 11.33
CA LYS A 68 -9.22 1.11 11.22
C LYS A 68 -8.03 2.07 11.16
N MET A 69 -8.14 3.18 10.43
CA MET A 69 -7.07 4.17 10.33
C MET A 69 -6.86 4.92 11.65
N SER A 70 -7.93 5.30 12.34
CA SER A 70 -7.85 5.99 13.63
C SER A 70 -7.33 5.11 14.75
N LEU A 71 -7.63 3.80 14.71
CA LEU A 71 -7.13 2.85 15.70
C LEU A 71 -5.75 2.29 15.38
N LYS A 72 -5.27 2.41 14.14
CA LYS A 72 -3.96 1.87 13.74
C LYS A 72 -2.84 2.66 14.43
N PRO A 73 -2.05 2.03 15.33
CA PRO A 73 -0.94 2.70 15.98
C PRO A 73 0.19 3.01 15.00
N THR A 74 1.05 3.98 15.35
CA THR A 74 2.22 4.32 14.54
C THR A 74 3.21 3.14 14.49
N PRO A 75 4.04 3.03 13.44
CA PRO A 75 5.08 1.99 13.36
C PRO A 75 6.01 1.95 14.58
N ASN A 76 6.32 3.13 15.15
CA ASN A 76 7.16 3.24 16.35
C ASN A 76 6.45 2.72 17.60
N THR A 77 5.16 3.00 17.75
CA THR A 77 4.34 2.45 18.84
C THR A 77 4.25 0.93 18.72
N VAL A 78 4.02 0.40 17.51
CA VAL A 78 4.02 -1.05 17.26
C VAL A 78 5.37 -1.66 17.63
N HIS A 79 6.47 -1.07 17.18
CA HIS A 79 7.82 -1.52 17.51
C HIS A 79 8.08 -1.51 19.02
N TYR A 80 7.65 -0.46 19.73
CA TYR A 80 7.78 -0.36 21.17
C TYR A 80 6.97 -1.45 21.90
N LEU A 81 5.70 -1.65 21.49
CA LEU A 81 4.85 -2.71 22.04
C LEU A 81 5.44 -4.11 21.84
N LEU A 82 6.01 -4.36 20.66
CA LEU A 82 6.65 -5.64 20.30
C LEU A 82 7.93 -5.91 21.11
N THR A 83 8.72 -4.87 21.38
CA THR A 83 10.08 -5.04 21.95
C THR A 83 10.11 -4.90 23.47
N HIS A 84 9.28 -4.02 24.05
CA HIS A 84 9.36 -3.67 25.47
C HIS A 84 8.41 -4.47 26.37
N TYR A 85 7.32 -5.02 25.85
CA TYR A 85 6.32 -5.74 26.65
C TYR A 85 6.45 -7.27 26.55
N LYS A 86 7.65 -7.81 26.83
CA LYS A 86 7.92 -9.27 26.74
C LYS A 86 6.94 -10.14 27.55
N GLY A 87 6.49 -9.66 28.71
CA GLY A 87 5.51 -10.38 29.55
C GLY A 87 4.17 -10.57 28.85
N LEU A 88 3.69 -9.55 28.14
CA LEU A 88 2.45 -9.61 27.35
C LEU A 88 2.60 -10.59 26.17
N TRP A 89 3.74 -10.57 25.47
CA TRP A 89 4.03 -11.52 24.39
C TRP A 89 4.14 -12.97 24.86
N ASN A 90 4.66 -13.22 26.06
CA ASN A 90 4.69 -14.57 26.62
C ASN A 90 3.28 -15.14 26.85
N ILE A 91 2.31 -14.29 27.24
CA ILE A 91 0.91 -14.68 27.40
C ILE A 91 0.25 -14.92 26.04
N ILE A 92 0.47 -14.04 25.07
CA ILE A 92 -0.09 -14.19 23.71
C ILE A 92 0.46 -15.46 23.05
N ASN A 93 1.75 -15.75 23.21
CA ASN A 93 2.41 -16.90 22.61
C ASN A 93 2.09 -18.24 23.29
N SER A 94 1.62 -18.22 24.54
CA SER A 94 1.19 -19.44 25.23
C SER A 94 -0.22 -19.89 24.81
N ILE A 95 -1.05 -18.96 24.32
CA ILE A 95 -2.38 -19.25 23.78
C ILE A 95 -2.27 -19.55 22.29
N SER A 96 -2.39 -20.84 21.93
CA SER A 96 -2.25 -21.34 20.56
C SER A 96 -3.16 -20.65 19.54
N PHE A 97 -4.38 -20.29 19.92
CA PHE A 97 -5.32 -19.53 19.09
C PHE A 97 -4.79 -18.12 18.72
N LEU A 98 -4.35 -17.36 19.72
CA LEU A 98 -3.87 -15.99 19.52
C LEU A 98 -2.53 -15.94 18.78
N ARG A 99 -1.63 -16.90 19.08
CA ARG A 99 -0.39 -17.09 18.33
C ARG A 99 -0.67 -17.37 16.85
N GLY A 100 -1.62 -18.25 16.54
CA GLY A 100 -2.03 -18.55 15.16
C GLY A 100 -2.49 -17.30 14.41
N GLN A 101 -3.38 -16.52 15.01
CA GLN A 101 -3.87 -15.26 14.45
C GLN A 101 -2.76 -14.22 14.26
N TYR A 102 -1.86 -14.06 15.24
CA TYR A 102 -0.74 -13.13 15.12
C TYR A 102 0.21 -13.50 13.97
N HIS A 103 0.58 -14.78 13.84
CA HIS A 103 1.41 -15.22 12.74
C HIS A 103 0.71 -15.03 11.39
N GLU A 104 -0.54 -15.46 11.25
CA GLU A 104 -1.33 -15.29 10.02
C GLU A 104 -1.42 -13.81 9.60
N ILE A 105 -1.73 -12.91 10.54
CA ILE A 105 -1.79 -11.46 10.28
C ILE A 105 -0.40 -10.91 9.93
N SER A 106 0.66 -11.32 10.63
CA SER A 106 2.03 -10.88 10.35
C SER A 106 2.46 -11.30 8.94
N TYR A 107 2.24 -12.56 8.56
CA TYR A 107 2.57 -13.04 7.21
C TYR A 107 1.77 -12.29 6.13
N VAL A 108 0.46 -12.11 6.30
CA VAL A 108 -0.40 -11.40 5.33
C VAL A 108 -0.01 -9.92 5.24
N THR A 109 0.25 -9.25 6.36
CA THR A 109 0.62 -7.82 6.35
C THR A 109 2.02 -7.57 5.77
N HIS A 110 2.98 -8.48 5.98
CA HIS A 110 4.32 -8.39 5.37
C HIS A 110 4.35 -8.76 3.88
N LEU A 111 3.42 -9.59 3.39
CA LEU A 111 3.26 -9.90 1.96
C LEU A 111 2.57 -8.78 1.16
N HIS A 112 1.90 -7.84 1.83
CA HIS A 112 1.19 -6.71 1.21
C HIS A 112 1.94 -5.37 1.27
N VAL A 113 3.21 -5.39 1.71
CA VAL A 113 4.19 -4.29 1.61
C VAL A 113 5.19 -4.59 0.52
#